data_AF-A0A950GXN3-F1
#
_entry.id   AF-A0A950GXN3-F1
#
_cell.length_a   1.000
_cell.length_b   1.000
_cell.length_c   1.000
_cell.angle_alpha   90.00
_cell.angle_beta   90.00
_cell.angle_gamma   90.00
#
_symmetry.space_group_name_H-M   'P 1'
#
loop_
_entity.id
_entity.type
_entity.pdbx_description
1 polymer ?
#
loop_
_entity_poly.entity_id
_entity_poly.type
_entity_poly.pdbx_seq_one_letter_code
_entity_poly.pdbx_strand_id
1 'polypeptide(L)'
;MAPARLDDAPRPAQTTATTGDQWMLGHGTQRAVVCEVGATLRSYTVDEAPVIDGFGAEEWSHSGRGQVLAPWPNRLGDGRYCFEGSDAQAALDEVERGNAIHGLVRWVPWRMTSCAQNRVAMACDLRPSPGYPFSLRLTVEYR
;
A
#
# COMPACT_ATOMS: atom_id res chain seq x y z
N MET A 1 -19.74 18.79 -47.86
CA MET A 1 -19.18 18.16 -46.64
C MET A 1 -18.07 19.06 -46.12
N ALA A 2 -18.21 19.58 -44.89
CA ALA A 2 -17.18 20.39 -44.25
C ALA A 2 -16.06 19.48 -43.69
N PRO A 3 -14.79 19.91 -43.72
CA PRO A 3 -13.68 19.10 -43.18
C PRO A 3 -13.76 19.05 -41.65
N ALA A 4 -13.48 17.86 -41.09
CA ALA A 4 -13.40 17.65 -39.65
C ALA A 4 -12.26 18.47 -39.04
N ARG A 5 -12.49 19.06 -37.86
CA ARG A 5 -11.49 19.81 -37.10
C ARG A 5 -10.38 18.85 -36.65
N LEU A 6 -9.15 19.10 -37.08
CA LEU A 6 -7.96 18.64 -36.37
C LEU A 6 -7.94 19.38 -35.03
N ASP A 7 -8.25 18.70 -33.92
CA ASP A 7 -7.80 19.04 -32.56
C ASP A 7 -8.42 18.07 -31.54
N ASP A 8 -8.20 16.77 -31.72
CA ASP A 8 -8.51 15.76 -30.69
C ASP A 8 -7.30 14.84 -30.48
N ALA A 9 -6.13 15.46 -30.28
CA ALA A 9 -4.97 14.72 -29.80
C ALA A 9 -5.29 14.22 -28.36
N PRO A 10 -5.18 12.92 -28.07
CA PRO A 10 -5.47 12.40 -26.74
C PRO A 10 -4.57 13.09 -25.73
N ARG A 11 -5.19 13.75 -24.75
CA ARG A 11 -4.47 14.35 -23.61
C ARG A 11 -3.69 13.23 -22.92
N PRO A 12 -2.37 13.39 -22.69
CA PRO A 12 -1.61 12.38 -21.97
C PRO A 12 -2.26 12.13 -20.61
N ALA A 13 -2.43 10.86 -20.25
CA ALA A 13 -2.98 10.49 -18.95
C ALA A 13 -2.12 11.13 -17.85
N GLN A 14 -2.73 11.89 -16.95
CA GLN A 14 -2.04 12.39 -15.76
C GLN A 14 -1.73 11.20 -14.86
N THR A 15 -0.45 10.89 -14.67
CA THR A 15 -0.01 9.86 -13.73
C THR A 15 0.01 10.44 -12.32
N THR A 16 -0.65 9.76 -11.38
CA THR A 16 -0.52 10.06 -9.95
C THR A 16 0.88 9.72 -9.45
N ALA A 17 1.26 10.24 -8.27
CA ALA A 17 2.54 9.93 -7.64
C ALA A 17 2.70 8.42 -7.42
N THR A 18 3.95 7.91 -7.48
CA THR A 18 4.28 6.46 -7.44
C THR A 18 3.67 5.72 -6.24
N THR A 19 3.54 6.38 -5.09
CA THR A 19 2.94 5.80 -3.87
C THR A 19 1.69 6.54 -3.37
N GLY A 20 1.04 7.31 -4.26
CA GLY A 20 -0.10 8.15 -3.93
C GLY A 20 0.26 9.34 -3.04
N ASP A 21 -0.73 9.87 -2.31
CA ASP A 21 -0.50 10.96 -1.35
C ASP A 21 0.49 10.55 -0.25
N GLN A 22 1.22 11.54 0.31
CA GLN A 22 2.21 11.31 1.36
C GLN A 22 2.03 12.30 2.51
N TRP A 23 2.03 11.81 3.75
CA TRP A 23 1.89 12.62 4.96
C TRP A 23 3.17 12.60 5.78
N MET A 24 3.73 13.79 6.03
CA MET A 24 4.85 13.96 6.94
C MET A 24 4.35 14.17 8.36
N LEU A 25 4.91 13.40 9.30
CA LEU A 25 4.69 13.52 10.73
C LEU A 25 5.95 14.09 11.38
N GLY A 26 5.79 14.91 12.43
CA GLY A 26 6.90 15.46 13.19
C GLY A 26 6.65 15.46 14.70
N HIS A 27 7.67 15.07 15.47
CA HIS A 27 7.68 15.16 16.93
C HIS A 27 9.10 15.42 17.45
N GLY A 28 9.36 16.63 17.97
CA GLY A 28 10.72 17.04 18.31
C GLY A 28 11.64 17.00 17.09
N THR A 29 12.72 16.23 17.16
CA THR A 29 13.67 16.03 16.06
C THR A 29 13.36 14.79 15.20
N GLN A 30 12.23 14.13 15.47
CA GLN A 30 11.78 12.95 14.74
C GLN A 30 10.90 13.36 13.58
N ARG A 31 11.11 12.75 12.41
CA ARG A 31 10.26 12.92 11.23
C ARG A 31 9.92 11.58 10.61
N ALA A 32 8.66 11.37 10.26
CA ALA A 32 8.22 10.18 9.52
C ALA A 32 7.43 10.57 8.28
N VAL A 33 7.42 9.72 7.25
CA VAL A 33 6.55 9.87 6.09
C VAL A 33 5.76 8.59 5.86
N VAL A 34 4.44 8.73 5.78
CA VAL A 34 3.49 7.65 5.50
C VAL A 34 2.85 7.89 4.12
N CYS A 35 2.79 6.87 3.27
CA CYS A 35 2.19 6.94 1.94
C CYS A 35 0.77 6.37 1.92
N GLU A 36 -0.05 6.82 0.96
CA GLU A 36 -1.40 6.33 0.69
C GLU A 36 -1.40 4.85 0.31
N VAL A 37 -0.52 4.47 -0.62
CA VAL A 37 -0.41 3.08 -1.06
C VAL A 37 0.20 2.24 0.06
N GLY A 38 -0.53 1.21 0.47
CA GLY A 38 -0.10 0.25 1.51
C GLY A 38 -0.05 0.82 2.92
N ALA A 39 -0.51 2.05 3.15
CA ALA A 39 -0.24 2.83 4.37
C ALA A 39 1.26 2.81 4.72
N THR A 40 2.13 2.87 3.71
CA THR A 40 3.55 2.50 3.84
C THR A 40 4.32 3.53 4.67
N LEU A 41 5.03 3.11 5.71
CA LEU A 41 6.04 3.95 6.39
C LEU A 41 7.29 4.04 5.52
N ARG A 42 7.38 5.09 4.71
CA ARG A 42 8.45 5.27 3.71
C ARG A 42 9.76 5.76 4.31
N SER A 43 9.70 6.67 5.28
CA SER A 43 10.88 7.21 5.93
C SER A 43 10.63 7.44 7.41
N TYR A 44 11.69 7.31 8.19
CA TYR A 44 11.72 7.70 9.58
C TYR A 44 13.14 8.17 9.93
N THR A 45 13.27 9.40 10.41
CA THR A 45 14.54 10.02 10.80
C THR A 45 14.47 10.55 12.21
N VAL A 46 15.62 10.58 12.89
CA VAL A 46 15.82 11.21 14.21
C VAL A 46 17.10 12.02 14.11
N ASP A 47 17.03 13.31 14.43
CA ASP A 47 18.16 14.25 14.25
C ASP A 47 18.70 14.20 12.80
N GLU A 48 17.78 14.11 11.83
CA GLU A 48 18.05 13.94 10.39
C GLU A 48 18.76 12.62 9.99
N ALA A 49 19.11 11.75 10.95
CA ALA A 49 19.68 10.44 10.66
C ALA A 49 18.57 9.42 10.35
N PRO A 50 18.66 8.63 9.26
CA PRO A 50 17.68 7.60 8.95
C PRO A 50 17.72 6.45 9.96
N VAL A 51 16.54 6.06 10.46
CA VAL A 51 16.36 4.95 11.40
C VAL A 51 15.90 3.66 10.70
N ILE A 52 15.26 3.80 9.55
CA ILE A 52 14.78 2.67 8.74
C ILE A 52 15.41 2.72 7.35
N ASP A 53 15.52 1.55 6.71
CA ASP A 53 15.84 1.45 5.29
C ASP A 53 14.61 1.81 4.45
N GLY A 54 14.44 3.12 4.23
CA GLY A 54 13.33 3.72 3.50
C GLY A 54 13.50 3.71 1.99
N PHE A 55 12.82 4.65 1.32
CA PHE A 55 12.97 4.86 -0.13
C PHE A 55 12.62 6.28 -0.60
N GLY A 56 13.04 6.63 -1.81
CA GLY A 56 12.81 7.94 -2.42
C GLY A 56 11.33 8.27 -2.59
N ALA A 57 10.99 9.57 -2.65
CA ALA A 57 9.59 10.02 -2.71
C ALA A 57 8.88 9.57 -4.01
N GLU A 58 9.63 9.39 -5.09
CA GLU A 58 9.14 8.93 -6.39
C GLU A 58 9.40 7.43 -6.64
N GLU A 59 9.98 6.73 -5.66
CA GLU A 59 10.22 5.28 -5.72
C GLU A 59 9.04 4.50 -5.13
N TRP A 60 8.92 3.23 -5.50
CA TRP A 60 8.01 2.29 -4.86
C TRP A 60 8.76 1.41 -3.82
N SER A 61 7.99 0.78 -2.93
CA SER A 61 8.57 -0.10 -1.90
C SER A 61 9.03 -1.42 -2.50
N HIS A 62 10.29 -1.79 -2.28
CA HIS A 62 10.82 -3.11 -2.63
C HIS A 62 10.83 -4.01 -1.39
N SER A 63 10.66 -5.32 -1.59
CA SER A 63 10.78 -6.34 -0.54
C SER A 63 9.85 -6.15 0.68
N GLY A 64 8.77 -5.38 0.56
CA GLY A 64 7.82 -5.15 1.65
C GLY A 64 8.24 -4.09 2.67
N ARG A 65 9.32 -3.33 2.44
CA ARG A 65 9.81 -2.34 3.43
C ARG A 65 8.74 -1.31 3.79
N GLY A 66 8.47 -1.20 5.09
CA GLY A 66 7.49 -0.26 5.66
C GLY A 66 6.03 -0.54 5.35
N GLN A 67 5.69 -1.58 4.57
CA GLN A 67 4.33 -1.86 4.14
C GLN A 67 3.53 -2.62 5.20
N VAL A 68 2.20 -2.43 5.20
CA VAL A 68 1.29 -3.25 5.99
C VAL A 68 1.07 -4.60 5.29
N LEU A 69 1.39 -5.70 5.97
CA LEU A 69 1.31 -7.06 5.43
C LEU A 69 0.07 -7.77 6.00
N ALA A 70 -1.07 -7.62 5.33
CA ALA A 70 -2.35 -8.16 5.77
C ALA A 70 -3.18 -8.64 4.56
N PRO A 71 -4.03 -9.68 4.70
CA PRO A 71 -4.42 -10.32 5.96
C PRO A 71 -3.40 -11.32 6.53
N TRP A 72 -2.37 -11.70 5.77
CA TRP A 72 -1.29 -12.54 6.28
C TRP A 72 0.08 -11.88 6.06
N PRO A 73 0.96 -11.90 7.06
CA PRO A 73 2.37 -11.67 6.82
C PRO A 73 3.00 -12.92 6.19
N ASN A 74 4.17 -12.74 5.59
CA ASN A 74 4.95 -13.83 4.99
C ASN A 74 4.13 -14.68 3.97
N ARG A 75 4.38 -15.99 3.87
CA ARG A 75 3.96 -16.84 2.75
C ARG A 75 2.76 -17.74 3.08
N LEU A 76 1.86 -17.88 2.12
CA LEU A 76 0.96 -19.02 1.99
C LEU A 76 1.52 -19.97 0.92
N GLY A 77 1.86 -21.18 1.33
CA GLY A 77 2.32 -22.25 0.44
C GLY A 77 1.25 -22.64 -0.57
N ASP A 78 1.63 -22.76 -1.84
CA ASP A 78 0.72 -22.99 -2.97
C ASP A 78 -0.43 -21.97 -3.07
N GLY A 79 -0.35 -20.86 -2.33
CA GLY A 79 -1.43 -19.88 -2.18
C GLY A 79 -2.70 -20.43 -1.52
N ARG A 80 -2.65 -21.60 -0.89
CA ARG A 80 -3.84 -22.29 -0.34
C ARG A 80 -3.95 -22.16 1.17
N TYR A 81 -5.17 -22.04 1.65
CA TYR A 81 -5.48 -22.18 3.06
C TYR A 81 -6.95 -22.58 3.25
N CYS A 82 -7.24 -23.08 4.45
CA CYS A 82 -8.60 -23.30 4.94
C CYS A 82 -8.76 -22.52 6.23
N PHE A 83 -9.83 -21.73 6.34
CA PHE A 83 -10.16 -20.98 7.55
C PHE A 83 -11.67 -20.96 7.74
N GLU A 84 -12.14 -21.27 8.96
CA GLU A 84 -13.56 -21.34 9.29
C GLU A 84 -14.41 -22.15 8.29
N GLY A 85 -13.86 -23.28 7.83
CA GLY A 85 -14.53 -24.17 6.88
C GLY A 85 -14.60 -23.64 5.44
N SER A 86 -13.91 -22.54 5.14
CA SER A 86 -13.78 -21.99 3.79
C SER A 86 -12.39 -22.26 3.24
N ASP A 87 -12.32 -23.01 2.15
CA ASP A 87 -11.10 -23.16 1.35
C ASP A 87 -10.92 -21.98 0.41
N ALA A 88 -9.70 -21.47 0.31
CA ALA A 88 -9.37 -20.33 -0.55
C ALA A 88 -8.02 -20.48 -1.26
N GLN A 89 -7.93 -19.85 -2.43
CA GLN A 89 -6.74 -19.86 -3.29
C GLN A 89 -6.34 -18.41 -3.60
N ALA A 90 -5.32 -17.93 -2.90
CA ALA A 90 -4.66 -16.66 -3.20
C ALA A 90 -3.82 -16.76 -4.49
N ALA A 91 -3.67 -15.62 -5.16
CA ALA A 91 -2.81 -15.51 -6.33
C ALA A 91 -1.34 -15.68 -5.92
N LEU A 92 -0.57 -16.40 -6.74
CA LEU A 92 0.86 -16.58 -6.53
C LEU A 92 1.60 -15.36 -7.08
N ASP A 93 2.06 -14.50 -6.18
CA ASP A 93 2.87 -13.33 -6.49
C ASP A 93 4.37 -13.54 -6.19
N GLU A 94 4.73 -14.70 -5.65
CA GLU A 94 6.11 -15.23 -5.61
C GLU A 94 6.19 -16.51 -6.48
N VAL A 95 6.03 -16.33 -7.80
CA VAL A 95 5.83 -17.42 -8.78
C VAL A 95 6.90 -18.49 -8.72
N GLU A 96 8.18 -18.11 -8.68
CA GLU A 96 9.32 -19.05 -8.66
C GLU A 96 9.31 -19.97 -7.42
N ARG A 97 8.65 -19.56 -6.33
CA ARG A 97 8.57 -20.33 -5.09
C ARG A 97 7.18 -20.92 -4.84
N GLY A 98 6.23 -20.69 -5.74
CA GLY A 98 4.86 -21.19 -5.61
C GLY A 98 4.09 -20.61 -4.41
N ASN A 99 4.37 -19.38 -3.97
CA ASN A 99 3.71 -18.80 -2.80
C ASN A 99 2.88 -17.55 -3.12
N ALA A 100 1.88 -17.31 -2.30
CA ALA A 100 1.29 -15.97 -2.12
C ALA A 100 1.97 -15.28 -0.93
N ILE A 101 2.56 -14.09 -1.13
CA ILE A 101 3.40 -13.41 -0.14
C ILE A 101 2.82 -12.06 0.30
N HIS A 102 2.74 -11.85 1.61
CA HIS A 102 2.45 -10.57 2.25
C HIS A 102 1.05 -9.98 1.99
N GLY A 103 0.05 -10.84 1.83
CA GLY A 103 -1.33 -10.42 1.84
C GLY A 103 -1.76 -9.63 0.62
N LEU A 104 -2.76 -8.78 0.80
CA LEU A 104 -3.54 -8.17 -0.27
C LEU A 104 -3.50 -6.63 -0.25
N VAL A 105 -3.00 -6.03 0.83
CA VAL A 105 -3.18 -4.58 1.08
C VAL A 105 -1.96 -3.71 0.83
N ARG A 106 -0.79 -4.31 0.56
CA ARG A 106 0.47 -3.57 0.44
C ARG A 106 0.55 -2.69 -0.83
N TRP A 107 -0.25 -3.00 -1.84
CA TRP A 107 -0.26 -2.30 -3.13
C TRP A 107 -1.53 -1.49 -3.40
N VAL A 108 -2.49 -1.49 -2.46
CA VAL A 108 -3.77 -0.78 -2.64
C VAL A 108 -3.74 0.57 -1.95
N PRO A 109 -4.50 1.56 -2.43
CA PRO A 109 -4.64 2.84 -1.73
C PRO A 109 -5.40 2.66 -0.40
N TRP A 110 -4.92 3.33 0.64
CA TRP A 110 -5.59 3.43 1.93
C TRP A 110 -6.18 4.82 2.10
N ARG A 111 -7.38 4.90 2.67
CA ARG A 111 -8.03 6.18 2.96
C ARG A 111 -7.45 6.79 4.24
N MET A 112 -6.95 8.02 4.17
CA MET A 112 -6.65 8.80 5.37
C MET A 112 -7.95 9.16 6.09
N THR A 113 -8.02 8.85 7.38
CA THR A 113 -9.20 9.03 8.23
C THR A 113 -9.02 10.13 9.28
N SER A 114 -7.77 10.45 9.61
CA SER A 114 -7.40 11.52 10.53
C SER A 114 -5.94 11.89 10.32
N CYS A 115 -5.62 13.17 10.41
CA CYS A 115 -4.26 13.69 10.28
C CYS A 115 -4.05 14.86 11.25
N ALA A 116 -2.87 14.89 11.88
CA ALA A 116 -2.36 15.93 12.74
C ALA A 116 -0.83 16.02 12.55
N GLN A 117 -0.19 17.03 13.15
CA GLN A 117 1.25 17.27 12.97
C GLN A 117 2.12 16.04 13.27
N ASN A 118 1.76 15.26 14.29
CA ASN A 118 2.52 14.09 14.74
C ASN A 118 1.74 12.79 14.59
N ARG A 119 0.61 12.77 13.86
CA ARG A 119 -0.22 11.57 13.76
C ARG A 119 -0.94 11.47 12.41
N VAL A 120 -0.99 10.27 11.84
CA VAL A 120 -1.93 9.95 10.75
C VAL A 120 -2.58 8.59 10.99
N ALA A 121 -3.88 8.50 10.70
CA ALA A 121 -4.63 7.27 10.74
C ALA A 121 -5.15 6.91 9.35
N MET A 122 -4.86 5.69 8.91
CA MET A 122 -5.17 5.14 7.60
C MET A 122 -6.15 3.99 7.74
N ALA A 123 -7.07 3.83 6.78
CA ALA A 123 -8.02 2.73 6.75
C ALA A 123 -8.09 2.06 5.37
N CYS A 124 -8.18 0.74 5.36
CA CYS A 124 -8.42 -0.05 4.16
C CYS A 124 -9.57 -1.03 4.42
N ASP A 125 -10.53 -1.05 3.51
CA ASP A 125 -11.62 -2.00 3.56
C ASP A 125 -11.44 -3.05 2.45
N LEU A 126 -11.07 -4.28 2.82
CA LEU A 126 -11.06 -5.42 1.91
C LEU A 126 -12.47 -6.00 1.81
N ARG A 127 -12.95 -6.13 0.57
CA ARG A 127 -14.16 -6.90 0.24
C ARG A 127 -13.77 -8.35 -0.07
N PRO A 128 -14.70 -9.30 0.11
CA PRO A 128 -14.49 -10.69 -0.27
C PRO A 128 -14.02 -10.82 -1.72
N SER A 129 -13.07 -11.73 -1.93
CA SER A 129 -12.51 -12.12 -3.23
C SER A 129 -12.22 -13.62 -3.23
N PRO A 130 -11.96 -14.26 -4.38
CA PRO A 130 -11.65 -15.69 -4.42
C PRO A 130 -10.45 -16.12 -3.55
N GLY A 131 -9.44 -15.24 -3.40
CA GLY A 131 -8.28 -15.52 -2.54
C GLY A 131 -8.49 -15.18 -1.07
N TYR A 132 -9.52 -14.41 -0.75
CA TYR A 132 -9.88 -14.05 0.62
C TYR A 132 -11.39 -13.80 0.71
N PRO A 133 -12.20 -14.83 1.02
CA PRO A 133 -13.67 -14.75 0.94
C PRO A 133 -14.32 -14.03 2.13
N PHE A 134 -13.53 -13.32 2.94
CA PHE A 134 -13.99 -12.62 4.13
C PHE A 134 -13.94 -11.10 3.92
N SER A 135 -14.81 -10.37 4.61
CA SER A 135 -14.69 -8.91 4.70
C SER A 135 -13.72 -8.55 5.81
N LEU A 136 -12.84 -7.57 5.58
CA LEU A 136 -11.89 -7.10 6.58
C LEU A 136 -11.76 -5.58 6.51
N ARG A 137 -11.92 -4.91 7.65
CA ARG A 137 -11.56 -3.49 7.81
C ARG A 137 -10.26 -3.42 8.61
N LEU A 138 -9.26 -2.76 8.03
CA LEU A 138 -7.99 -2.47 8.67
C LEU A 138 -7.93 -0.98 8.99
N THR A 139 -7.38 -0.67 10.15
CA THR A 139 -7.02 0.69 10.55
C THR A 139 -5.61 0.67 11.13
N VAL A 140 -4.75 1.57 10.67
CA VAL A 140 -3.38 1.73 11.18
C VAL A 140 -3.18 3.19 11.57
N GLU A 141 -2.57 3.42 12.73
CA GLU A 141 -2.23 4.74 13.24
C GLU A 141 -0.72 4.83 13.46
N TYR A 142 -0.12 5.88 12.90
CA TYR A 142 1.27 6.27 13.16
C TYR A 142 1.24 7.50 14.07
N ARG A 143 2.00 7.48 15.18
CA ARG A 143 2.05 8.55 16.18
C ARG A 143 3.37 8.58 16.95
#